data_AF-A0A409X1Z5-F1
#
_entry.id   AF-A0A409X1Z5-F1
#
_cell.length_a   1.000
_cell.length_b   1.000
_cell.length_c   1.000
_cell.angle_alpha   90.00
_cell.angle_beta   90.00
_cell.angle_gamma   90.00
#
_symmetry.space_group_name_H-M   'P 1'
#
loop_
_entity.id
_entity.type
_entity.pdbx_description
1 polymer ?
#
loop_
_entity_poly.entity_id
_entity_poly.type
_entity_poly.pdbx_seq_one_letter_code
_entity_poly.pdbx_strand_id
1 'polypeptide(L)' 'MLQVDFIVGIFTIIVVVFALYRRRNNARSLSHLPLPPGPKGLPLIGNLRDMPSSFAWKTYHKWSKEL' A
#
# COMPACT_ATOMS: atom_id res chain seq x y z
N MET A 1 -0.36 -17.95 -32.21
CA MET A 1 0.07 -18.66 -31.00
C MET A 1 0.80 -17.69 -30.08
N LEU A 2 2.04 -17.29 -30.42
CA LEU A 2 2.88 -16.39 -29.59
C LEU A 2 2.20 -15.10 -29.12
N GLN A 3 1.44 -14.40 -29.97
CA GLN A 3 0.77 -13.14 -29.57
C GLN A 3 -0.29 -13.33 -28.48
N VAL A 4 -1.00 -14.47 -28.48
CA VAL A 4 -2.02 -14.79 -27.48
C VAL A 4 -1.35 -15.10 -26.14
N ASP A 5 -0.23 -15.82 -26.19
CA ASP A 5 0.56 -16.18 -24.99
C ASP A 5 1.09 -14.93 -24.27
N PHE A 6 1.54 -13.91 -24.99
CA PHE A 6 1.96 -12.63 -24.40
C PHE A 6 0.81 -11.88 -23.71
N ILE A 7 -0.38 -11.86 -24.32
CA ILE A 7 -1.56 -11.19 -23.74
C ILE A 7 -1.99 -11.88 -22.45
N VAL A 8 -2.02 -13.21 -22.44
CA VAL A 8 -2.35 -14.01 -21.25
C VAL A 8 -1.31 -13.80 -20.15
N GLY A 9 -0.03 -13.73 -20.50
CA GLY A 9 1.06 -13.42 -19.56
C GLY A 9 0.92 -12.04 -18.90
N ILE A 10 0.61 -11.00 -19.67
CA ILE A 10 0.41 -9.65 -19.12
C ILE A 10 -0.81 -9.62 -18.20
N PHE A 11 -1.93 -10.22 -18.63
CA PHE A 11 -3.17 -10.24 -17.85
C PHE A 11 -2.98 -10.96 -16.51
N THR A 12 -2.31 -12.11 -16.50
CA THR A 12 -2.02 -12.85 -15.27
C THR A 12 -1.13 -12.07 -14.31
N ILE A 13 -0.09 -11.38 -14.80
CA ILE A 13 0.75 -10.50 -13.97
C ILE A 13 -0.09 -9.39 -13.31
N ILE A 14 -0.95 -8.71 -14.08
CA ILE A 14 -1.81 -7.64 -13.56
C ILE A 14 -2.73 -8.16 -12.45
N VAL A 15 -3.38 -9.30 -12.67
CA VAL A 15 -4.28 -9.92 -11.68
C VAL A 15 -3.53 -10.28 -10.40
N VAL A 16 -2.34 -10.88 -10.51
CA VAL A 16 -1.51 -11.24 -9.34
C VAL A 16 -1.10 -9.98 -8.56
N VAL A 17 -0.62 -8.94 -9.23
CA VAL A 17 -0.23 -7.67 -8.58
C VAL A 17 -1.43 -7.03 -7.87
N PHE A 18 -2.60 -7.01 -8.51
CA PHE A 18 -3.82 -6.46 -7.93
C PHE A 18 -4.30 -7.26 -6.70
N ALA A 19 -4.25 -8.59 -6.78
CA ALA A 19 -4.61 -9.46 -5.65
C ALA A 19 -3.67 -9.26 -4.45
N LEU A 20 -2.37 -9.16 -4.69
CA LEU A 20 -1.37 -8.87 -3.64
C LEU A 20 -1.59 -7.48 -3.02
N TYR A 21 -1.92 -6.48 -3.83
CA TYR A 21 -2.26 -5.13 -3.34
C TYR A 21 -3.47 -5.17 -2.40
N ARG A 22 -4.56 -5.83 -2.81
CA ARG A 22 -5.77 -5.99 -1.98
C ARG A 22 -5.51 -6.76 -0.69
N ARG A 23 -4.76 -7.87 -0.76
CA ARG A 23 -4.43 -8.68 0.42
C ARG A 23 -3.62 -7.88 1.44
N ARG A 24 -2.64 -7.09 1.00
CA ARG A 24 -1.85 -6.22 1.89
C ARG A 24 -2.72 -5.16 2.58
N ASN A 25 -3.72 -4.63 1.88
CA ASN A 25 -4.63 -3.63 2.45
C ASN A 25 -5.60 -4.26 3.46
N ASN A 26 -6.12 -5.46 3.18
CA ASN A 26 -7.05 -6.18 4.06
C ASN A 26 -6.37 -6.81 5.29
N ALA A 27 -5.08 -7.19 5.19
CA ALA A 27 -4.31 -7.75 6.31
C ALA A 27 -4.06 -6.77 7.47
N ARG A 28 -4.40 -5.48 7.30
CA ARG A 28 -4.41 -4.49 8.38
C ARG A 28 -5.60 -4.65 9.36
N SER A 29 -6.53 -5.56 9.07
CA SER A 29 -7.73 -5.85 9.87
C SER A 29 -7.51 -6.93 10.95
N LEU A 30 -6.31 -7.02 11.54
CA LEU A 30 -6.01 -7.98 12.61
C LEU A 30 -6.14 -7.38 14.03
N SER A 31 -6.35 -6.07 14.16
CA SER A 31 -6.82 -5.45 15.40
C SER A 31 -8.12 -4.70 15.09
N HIS A 32 -9.14 -4.84 15.94
CA HIS A 32 -10.41 -4.12 15.83
C HIS A 32 -10.27 -2.59 16.01
N LEU A 33 -9.05 -2.08 16.11
CA LEU A 33 -8.75 -0.66 16.21
C LEU A 33 -8.25 -0.19 14.84
N PRO A 34 -8.86 0.85 14.25
CA PRO A 34 -8.28 1.47 13.07
C PRO A 34 -6.85 1.89 13.42
N LEU A 35 -5.89 1.51 12.56
CA LEU A 35 -4.55 2.08 12.65
C LEU A 35 -4.66 3.61 12.60
N PRO A 36 -3.80 4.35 13.32
CA PRO A 36 -3.80 5.81 13.23
C PRO A 36 -3.68 6.23 11.75
N PRO A 37 -4.40 7.29 11.33
CA PRO A 37 -4.41 7.72 9.94
C PRO A 37 -2.99 8.19 9.58
N GLY A 38 -2.32 7.42 8.73
CA GLY A 38 -1.07 7.84 8.11
C GLY A 38 -1.32 8.54 6.77
N PRO A 39 -0.26 9.11 6.15
CA PRO A 39 -0.36 9.65 4.81
C PRO A 39 -0.82 8.57 3.84
N LYS A 40 -1.55 8.98 2.80
CA LYS A 40 -2.05 8.04 1.78
C LYS A 40 -0.88 7.57 0.91
N GLY A 41 -0.70 6.26 0.85
CA GLY A 41 0.37 5.67 0.04
C GLY A 41 0.07 5.68 -1.43
N LEU A 42 1.09 5.99 -2.22
CA LEU A 42 1.05 5.85 -3.67
C LEU A 42 1.04 4.36 -4.07
N PRO A 43 0.43 4.01 -5.21
CA PRO A 43 0.56 2.66 -5.74
C PRO A 43 2.04 2.31 -5.96
N LEU A 44 2.42 1.07 -5.64
CA LEU A 44 3.77 0.49 -5.74
C LEU A 44 4.83 1.05 -4.76
N ILE A 45 4.91 2.37 -4.57
CA ILE A 45 5.92 3.03 -3.72
C ILE A 45 5.46 3.20 -2.26
N GLY A 46 4.14 3.24 -2.02
CA GLY A 46 3.60 3.51 -0.69
C GLY A 46 3.91 4.93 -0.21
N ASN A 47 4.18 5.08 1.09
CA ASN A 47 4.40 6.37 1.77
C ASN A 47 5.88 6.74 1.86
N LEU A 48 6.76 6.14 1.06
CA LEU A 48 8.21 6.31 1.19
C LEU A 48 8.63 7.79 1.05
N ARG A 49 7.93 8.56 0.21
CA ARG A 49 8.17 9.99 0.02
C ARG A 49 7.73 10.83 1.23
N ASP A 50 6.82 10.30 2.04
CA ASP A 50 6.27 10.96 3.23
C ASP A 50 7.03 10.57 4.51
N MET A 51 8.08 9.73 4.38
CA MET A 51 8.85 9.25 5.52
C MET A 51 9.70 10.39 6.09
N PRO A 52 9.51 10.78 7.36
CA PRO A 52 10.29 11.86 7.96
C PRO A 52 11.76 11.43 8.12
N SER A 53 12.68 12.25 7.61
CA SER A 53 14.13 12.04 7.74
C SER A 53 14.69 12.53 9.07
N SER A 54 13.96 13.39 9.79
CA SER A 54 14.34 13.93 11.10
C SER A 54 13.11 14.09 11.99
N PHE A 55 13.30 13.98 13.31
CA PHE A 55 12.24 14.11 14.32
C PHE A 55 10.97 13.31 14.01
N ALA A 56 11.13 12.06 13.53
CA ALA A 56 10.02 11.22 13.07
C ALA A 56 8.87 11.10 14.09
N TRP A 57 9.20 11.09 15.39
CA TRP A 57 8.22 11.07 16.48
C TRP A 57 7.24 12.26 16.45
N LYS A 58 7.65 13.47 16.02
CA LYS A 58 6.76 14.63 15.90
C LYS A 58 5.73 14.42 14.81
N THR A 59 6.18 13.92 13.66
CA THR A 59 5.33 13.61 12.51
C THR A 59 4.35 12.49 12.84
N TYR A 60 4.81 11.45 13.52
CA TYR A 60 3.94 10.34 13.95
C TYR A 60 2.91 10.80 14.99
N HIS A 61 3.30 11.67 15.94
CA HIS A 61 2.38 12.27 16.91
C HIS A 61 1.33 13.18 16.26
N LYS A 62 1.71 13.89 15.18
CA LYS A 62 0.78 14.68 14.38
C LYS A 62 -0.23 13.77 13.68
N TRP A 63 0.22 12.73 12.99
CA TRP A 63 -0.66 11.76 12.31
C TRP A 63 -1.61 11.05 13.27
N SER A 64 -1.18 10.72 14.49
CA SER A 64 -2.09 10.14 15.49
C SER A 64 -3.19 11.09 15.97
N LYS A 65 -3.05 12.40 15.76
CA LYS A 65 -4.02 13.44 16.16
C LYS A 65 -4.97 13.86 15.04
N GLU A 66 -4.63 13.61 13.78
CA GLU A 66 -5.46 13.96 12.60
C GLU A 66 -6.58 12.91 12.34
N LEU A 67 -7.01 12.19 13.39
CA LEU A 67 -8.15 11.28 13.41
C LEU A 67 -9.49 12.01 13.18
#